data_AF-A0A3D4S5M7-F1
#
_entry.id   AF-A0A3D4S5M7-F1
#
_cell.length_a   1.000
_cell.length_b   1.000
_cell.length_c   1.000
_cell.angle_alpha   90.00
_cell.angle_beta   90.00
_cell.angle_gamma   90.00
#
_symmetry.space_group_name_H-M   'P 1'
#
loop_
_entity.id
_entity.type
_entity.pdbx_description
1 polymer ?
#
loop_
_entity_poly.entity_id
_entity_poly.type
_entity_poly.pdbx_seq_one_letter_code
_entity_poly.pdbx_strand_id
1 'polypeptide(L)'
;MGTYHRQVRRGNDERHYRSRERARQGLDLYAPLPVKGEKIVNRHYAVLCDYGLDDACATIYLLDNAETGDCFDILPIGGNSEVNVAHRNALTLVAEYEKSGKKIDNIRIIDTRALTQPWAKLPSIHGEDGMGDIFMPQTPSVPVIGFSEWLKEESEPLYVVSLGPCTVTEIIMKSKRTEKLLIMGGCVAEEPNFHGYEFNHYLDIPAFNACTRYPHVAATLDSCRDPGFNLAGKRFTDGSLLSRLLNRSIELAEARHPDNCYVYDYIAVHYAVNPKDFTTTKAVDREGNDLCELHLCHEK
;
A
#
# COMPACT_ATOMS: atom_id res chain seq x y z
N MET A 1 -58.94 20.48 -25.15
CA MET A 1 -58.16 19.23 -25.31
C MET A 1 -56.72 19.62 -25.56
N GLY A 2 -55.86 19.55 -24.54
CA GLY A 2 -54.45 19.96 -24.59
C GLY A 2 -53.53 18.76 -24.46
N THR A 3 -52.53 18.71 -25.33
CA THR A 3 -51.48 17.69 -25.50
C THR A 3 -50.42 17.72 -24.39
N TYR A 4 -49.93 16.55 -23.98
CA TYR A 4 -48.61 16.39 -23.32
C TYR A 4 -47.94 15.07 -23.78
N HIS A 5 -46.90 15.19 -24.61
CA HIS A 5 -45.94 14.12 -24.90
C HIS A 5 -44.76 14.26 -23.94
N ARG A 6 -44.45 13.20 -23.19
CA ARG A 6 -43.31 13.13 -22.25
C ARG A 6 -42.09 12.57 -22.99
N GLN A 7 -41.06 13.39 -23.16
CA GLN A 7 -39.75 13.00 -23.68
C GLN A 7 -38.98 12.22 -22.60
N VAL A 8 -38.65 10.96 -22.85
CA VAL A 8 -37.79 10.15 -21.97
C VAL A 8 -36.33 10.35 -22.38
N ARG A 9 -35.52 10.88 -21.46
CA ARG A 9 -34.08 11.15 -21.64
C ARG A 9 -33.30 9.82 -21.74
N ARG A 10 -32.64 9.58 -22.88
CA ARG A 10 -31.53 8.62 -23.02
C ARG A 10 -30.27 9.23 -22.39
N GLY A 11 -29.82 8.72 -21.25
CA GLY A 11 -28.65 9.26 -20.54
C GLY A 11 -27.87 8.29 -19.66
N ASN A 12 -28.16 6.98 -19.73
CA ASN A 12 -27.53 5.98 -18.86
C ASN A 12 -26.62 4.96 -19.58
N ASP A 13 -26.75 4.75 -20.89
CA ASP A 13 -25.96 3.72 -21.59
C ASP A 13 -24.50 4.12 -21.85
N GLU A 14 -24.22 5.39 -22.16
CA GLU A 14 -22.86 5.83 -22.49
C GLU A 14 -21.88 5.77 -21.30
N ARG A 15 -22.38 5.98 -20.07
CA ARG A 15 -21.55 5.89 -18.85
C ARG A 15 -21.15 4.45 -18.55
N HIS A 16 -22.04 3.50 -18.82
CA HIS A 16 -21.79 2.07 -18.60
C HIS A 16 -20.86 1.47 -19.67
N TYR A 17 -20.91 1.98 -20.90
CA TYR A 17 -19.98 1.57 -21.96
C TYR A 17 -18.56 2.09 -21.70
N ARG A 18 -18.41 3.37 -21.37
CA ARG A 18 -17.10 3.98 -21.07
C ARG A 18 -16.43 3.38 -19.83
N SER A 19 -17.20 2.97 -18.82
CA SER A 19 -16.63 2.30 -17.64
C SER A 19 -16.08 0.91 -17.97
N ARG A 20 -16.77 0.15 -18.82
CA ARG A 20 -16.31 -1.17 -19.30
C ARG A 20 -15.10 -1.08 -20.21
N GLU A 21 -15.03 -0.06 -21.06
CA GLU A 21 -13.91 0.16 -21.98
C GLU A 21 -12.63 0.58 -21.22
N ARG A 22 -12.76 1.43 -20.19
CA ARG A 22 -11.64 1.77 -19.28
C ARG A 22 -11.19 0.57 -18.45
N ALA A 23 -12.10 -0.25 -17.95
CA ALA A 23 -11.75 -1.46 -17.22
C ALA A 23 -11.00 -2.48 -18.11
N ARG A 24 -11.40 -2.60 -19.39
CA ARG A 24 -10.68 -3.44 -20.37
C ARG A 24 -9.28 -2.92 -20.68
N GLN A 25 -9.13 -1.61 -20.94
CA GLN A 25 -7.80 -0.99 -21.12
C GLN A 25 -6.89 -1.16 -19.90
N GLY A 26 -7.45 -1.15 -18.68
CA GLY A 26 -6.72 -1.45 -17.45
C GLY A 26 -6.32 -2.92 -17.31
N LEU A 27 -7.15 -3.86 -17.75
CA LEU A 27 -6.82 -5.29 -17.75
C LEU A 27 -5.70 -5.63 -18.77
N ASP A 28 -5.61 -4.90 -19.88
CA ASP A 28 -4.51 -5.05 -20.86
C ASP A 28 -3.14 -4.64 -20.29
N LEU A 29 -3.13 -3.88 -19.19
CA LEU A 29 -1.91 -3.52 -18.46
C LEU A 29 -1.45 -4.63 -17.49
N TYR A 30 -2.26 -5.66 -17.26
CA TYR A 30 -1.85 -6.78 -16.43
C TYR A 30 -0.99 -7.76 -17.22
N ALA A 31 0.22 -8.06 -16.74
CA ALA A 31 1.02 -9.12 -17.35
C ALA A 31 0.32 -10.48 -17.15
N PRO A 32 0.34 -11.39 -18.15
CA PRO A 32 -0.16 -12.74 -17.95
C PRO A 32 0.60 -13.41 -16.80
N LEU A 33 -0.11 -14.15 -15.95
CA LEU A 33 0.50 -14.87 -14.83
C LEU A 33 1.59 -15.84 -15.34
N PRO A 34 2.74 -15.95 -14.66
CA PRO A 34 3.84 -16.81 -15.09
C PRO A 34 3.39 -18.27 -15.17
N VAL A 35 3.84 -18.96 -16.23
CA VAL A 35 3.49 -20.36 -16.47
C VAL A 35 4.41 -21.26 -15.64
N LYS A 36 3.85 -22.33 -15.06
CA LYS A 36 4.57 -23.25 -14.17
C LYS A 36 5.89 -23.75 -14.81
N GLY A 37 7.03 -23.29 -14.28
CA GLY A 37 8.37 -23.66 -14.76
C GLY A 37 9.32 -22.48 -15.03
N GLU A 38 8.86 -21.22 -14.91
CA GLU A 38 9.72 -20.06 -15.08
C GLU A 38 10.71 -19.86 -13.91
N LYS A 39 11.96 -19.53 -14.26
CA LYS A 39 13.04 -19.15 -13.34
C LYS A 39 12.61 -17.96 -12.46
N ILE A 40 13.26 -17.80 -11.31
CA ILE A 40 13.16 -16.62 -10.42
C ILE A 40 13.10 -15.37 -11.29
N VAL A 41 11.93 -14.73 -11.30
CA VAL A 41 11.71 -13.47 -12.01
C VAL A 41 12.05 -12.39 -10.99
N ASN A 42 13.14 -11.66 -11.22
CA ASN A 42 13.49 -10.49 -10.43
C ASN A 42 12.28 -9.55 -10.38
N ARG A 43 11.90 -9.08 -9.19
CA ARG A 43 10.70 -8.27 -9.01
C ARG A 43 11.05 -6.79 -9.07
N HIS A 44 10.22 -6.04 -9.78
CA HIS A 44 10.28 -4.58 -9.75
C HIS A 44 9.12 -4.05 -8.93
N TYR A 45 9.39 -3.65 -7.70
CA TYR A 45 8.38 -3.15 -6.77
C TYR A 45 8.12 -1.67 -6.98
N ALA A 46 6.85 -1.30 -7.07
CA ALA A 46 6.39 0.06 -6.82
C ALA A 46 5.71 0.07 -5.45
N VAL A 47 6.40 0.60 -4.43
CA VAL A 47 5.94 0.58 -3.04
C VAL A 47 5.39 1.97 -2.69
N LEU A 48 4.08 2.07 -2.52
CA LEU A 48 3.39 3.32 -2.23
C LEU A 48 3.11 3.40 -0.73
N CYS A 49 3.81 4.30 -0.05
CA CYS A 49 3.79 4.46 1.39
C CYS A 49 3.39 5.89 1.76
N ASP A 50 2.47 6.08 2.70
CA ASP A 50 2.16 7.40 3.25
C ASP A 50 3.04 7.76 4.47
N TYR A 51 3.97 6.85 4.78
CA TYR A 51 5.05 6.98 5.77
C TYR A 51 4.55 7.33 7.16
N GLY A 52 3.52 6.59 7.58
CA GLY A 52 3.35 6.14 8.94
C GLY A 52 4.47 5.19 9.40
N LEU A 53 4.49 4.93 10.70
CA LEU A 53 5.46 4.03 11.33
C LEU A 53 5.34 2.57 10.84
N ASP A 54 4.14 2.12 10.50
CA ASP A 54 3.84 0.84 9.88
C ASP A 54 4.36 0.74 8.43
N ASP A 55 4.22 1.77 7.60
CA ASP A 55 4.85 1.79 6.27
C ASP A 55 6.37 1.69 6.37
N ALA A 56 6.96 2.33 7.38
CA ALA A 56 8.40 2.26 7.60
C ALA A 56 8.82 0.83 7.96
N CYS A 57 8.05 0.14 8.82
CA CYS A 57 8.27 -1.29 9.09
C CYS A 57 8.14 -2.13 7.82
N ALA A 58 7.12 -1.88 7.01
CA ALA A 58 6.85 -2.61 5.76
C ALA A 58 7.98 -2.43 4.74
N THR A 59 8.44 -1.18 4.56
CA THR A 59 9.53 -0.83 3.64
C THR A 59 10.82 -1.54 4.04
N ILE A 60 11.22 -1.47 5.31
CA ILE A 60 12.44 -2.14 5.79
C ILE A 60 12.32 -3.66 5.67
N TYR A 61 11.16 -4.23 5.99
CA TYR A 61 10.94 -5.67 5.86
C TYR A 61 11.08 -6.14 4.40
N LEU A 62 10.51 -5.41 3.44
CA LEU A 62 10.67 -5.73 2.01
C LEU A 62 12.14 -5.66 1.58
N LEU A 63 12.86 -4.60 1.97
CA LEU A 63 14.25 -4.41 1.61
C LEU A 63 15.18 -5.47 2.25
N ASP A 64 14.94 -5.83 3.50
CA ASP A 64 15.70 -6.86 4.21
C ASP A 64 15.49 -8.28 3.61
N ASN A 65 14.38 -8.49 2.92
CA ASN A 65 14.03 -9.75 2.26
C ASN A 65 14.15 -9.69 0.73
N ALA A 66 14.76 -8.64 0.18
CA ALA A 66 14.97 -8.49 -1.25
C ALA A 66 15.85 -9.63 -1.81
N GLU A 67 15.44 -10.21 -2.93
CA GLU A 67 16.27 -11.18 -3.65
C GLU A 67 17.27 -10.47 -4.57
N THR A 68 18.31 -11.19 -5.01
CA THR A 68 19.29 -10.61 -5.93
C THR A 68 18.63 -10.24 -7.25
N GLY A 69 18.66 -8.95 -7.57
CA GLY A 69 18.08 -8.40 -8.81
C GLY A 69 16.72 -7.74 -8.61
N ASP A 70 16.13 -7.81 -7.43
CA ASP A 70 14.93 -7.04 -7.10
C ASP A 70 15.25 -5.54 -7.10
N CYS A 71 14.33 -4.74 -7.67
CA CYS A 71 14.39 -3.28 -7.72
C CYS A 71 13.20 -2.66 -6.98
N PHE A 72 13.42 -1.53 -6.33
CA PHE A 72 12.42 -0.82 -5.53
C PHE A 72 12.30 0.63 -5.96
N ASP A 73 11.15 0.95 -6.56
CA ASP A 73 10.66 2.30 -6.69
C ASP A 73 9.80 2.61 -5.48
N ILE A 74 10.35 3.41 -4.57
CA ILE A 74 9.68 3.87 -3.36
C ILE A 74 8.92 5.14 -3.69
N LEU A 75 7.60 5.15 -3.51
CA LEU A 75 6.72 6.26 -3.83
C LEU A 75 6.08 6.80 -2.55
N PRO A 76 6.64 7.86 -1.93
CA PRO A 76 6.01 8.51 -0.78
C PRO A 76 4.72 9.19 -1.24
N ILE A 77 3.60 8.95 -0.56
CA ILE A 77 2.27 9.48 -0.91
C ILE A 77 1.63 10.18 0.30
N GLY A 78 0.53 10.91 0.08
CA GLY A 78 -0.27 11.49 1.16
C GLY A 78 -1.19 10.46 1.80
N GLY A 79 -1.42 10.58 3.11
CA GLY A 79 -2.29 9.68 3.88
C GLY A 79 -2.20 9.96 5.39
N ASN A 80 -1.47 9.14 6.15
CA ASN A 80 -1.11 9.36 7.55
C ASN A 80 -0.44 10.73 7.79
N SER A 81 0.27 11.21 6.76
CA SER A 81 0.93 12.51 6.73
C SER A 81 0.67 13.24 5.42
N GLU A 82 0.90 14.55 5.41
CA GLU A 82 0.92 15.34 4.17
C GLU A 82 2.10 14.89 3.28
N VAL A 83 1.95 14.95 1.95
CA VAL A 83 2.93 14.36 1.01
C VAL A 83 4.35 14.88 1.17
N ASN A 84 4.59 16.13 1.57
CA ASN A 84 5.94 16.64 1.82
C ASN A 84 6.56 16.00 3.07
N VAL A 85 5.75 15.72 4.08
CA VAL A 85 6.17 14.98 5.27
C VAL A 85 6.49 13.53 4.91
N ALA A 86 5.60 12.86 4.18
CA ALA A 86 5.83 11.50 3.72
C ALA A 86 7.12 11.39 2.88
N HIS A 87 7.32 12.32 1.94
CA HIS A 87 8.55 12.40 1.14
C HIS A 87 9.81 12.56 2.00
N ARG A 88 9.80 13.47 2.98
CA ARG A 88 10.91 13.64 3.93
C ARG A 88 11.15 12.37 4.75
N ASN A 89 10.09 11.69 5.20
CA ASN A 89 10.20 10.48 6.00
C ASN A 89 10.79 9.34 5.17
N ALA A 90 10.41 9.19 3.90
CA ALA A 90 11.00 8.25 2.97
C ALA A 90 12.51 8.45 2.80
N LEU A 91 12.93 9.70 2.52
CA LEU A 91 14.35 10.05 2.43
C LEU A 91 15.08 9.68 3.72
N THR A 92 14.49 10.01 4.86
CA THR A 92 15.08 9.73 6.17
C THR A 92 15.21 8.23 6.44
N LEU A 93 14.16 7.45 6.14
CA LEU A 93 14.16 6.00 6.33
C LEU A 93 15.23 5.32 5.48
N VAL A 94 15.32 5.69 4.19
CA VAL A 94 16.33 5.12 3.28
C VAL A 94 17.74 5.54 3.71
N ALA A 95 17.92 6.76 4.24
CA ALA A 95 19.21 7.21 4.77
C ALA A 95 19.62 6.41 6.03
N GLU A 96 18.67 6.10 6.91
CA GLU A 96 18.93 5.25 8.08
C GLU A 96 19.19 3.78 7.67
N TYR A 97 18.53 3.29 6.62
CA TYR A 97 18.83 1.99 6.03
C TYR A 97 20.25 1.94 5.44
N GLU A 98 20.65 2.96 4.68
CA GLU A 98 22.01 3.13 4.15
C GLU A 98 23.06 3.12 5.26
N LYS A 99 22.86 3.91 6.33
CA LYS A 99 23.74 3.97 7.50
C LYS A 99 23.88 2.66 8.26
N SER A 100 22.88 1.78 8.17
CA SER A 100 22.95 0.44 8.76
C SER A 100 23.90 -0.50 8.02
N GLY A 101 24.56 -0.02 6.95
CA GLY A 101 25.52 -0.78 6.14
C GLY A 101 24.87 -1.65 5.08
N LYS A 102 23.58 -1.44 4.81
CA LYS A 102 22.81 -2.18 3.80
C LYS A 102 23.05 -1.60 2.41
N LYS A 103 22.92 -2.46 1.39
CA LYS A 103 23.04 -2.04 -0.01
C LYS A 103 21.79 -1.29 -0.44
N ILE A 104 21.98 -0.25 -1.25
CA ILE A 104 20.91 0.64 -1.71
C ILE A 104 20.89 0.82 -3.23
N ASP A 105 21.74 0.09 -3.97
CA ASP A 105 21.90 0.22 -5.43
C ASP A 105 20.62 -0.12 -6.21
N ASN A 106 19.68 -0.82 -5.56
CA ASN A 106 18.41 -1.24 -6.12
C ASN A 106 17.22 -0.36 -5.69
N ILE A 107 17.47 0.78 -5.03
CA ILE A 107 16.43 1.66 -4.49
C ILE A 107 16.42 2.96 -5.29
N ARG A 108 15.22 3.43 -5.66
CA ARG A 108 14.96 4.78 -6.16
C ARG A 108 13.78 5.37 -5.39
N ILE A 109 13.77 6.68 -5.22
CA ILE A 109 12.64 7.40 -4.62
C ILE A 109 11.92 8.17 -5.72
N ILE A 110 10.62 7.97 -5.86
CA ILE A 110 9.79 8.62 -6.86
C ILE A 110 9.00 9.75 -6.19
N ASP A 111 9.27 10.98 -6.58
CA ASP A 111 8.68 12.17 -6.00
C ASP A 111 7.25 12.41 -6.52
N THR A 112 6.26 12.16 -5.68
CA THR A 112 4.83 12.32 -5.98
C THR A 112 4.26 13.68 -5.54
N ARG A 113 5.06 14.59 -4.96
CA ARG A 113 4.59 15.85 -4.36
C ARG A 113 3.87 16.79 -5.34
N ALA A 114 4.07 16.59 -6.64
CA ALA A 114 3.36 17.33 -7.68
C ALA A 114 1.88 16.94 -7.82
N LEU A 115 1.45 15.83 -7.21
CA LEU A 115 0.07 15.35 -7.24
C LEU A 115 -0.72 15.89 -6.04
N THR A 116 -2.00 16.21 -6.26
CA THR A 116 -2.94 16.46 -5.16
C THR A 116 -3.35 15.13 -4.54
N GLN A 117 -3.18 15.00 -3.22
CA GLN A 117 -3.38 13.74 -2.50
C GLN A 117 -4.12 14.01 -1.18
N PRO A 118 -5.05 13.13 -0.77
CA PRO A 118 -5.72 13.24 0.52
C PRO A 118 -4.76 12.90 1.65
N TRP A 119 -5.00 13.44 2.83
CA TRP A 119 -4.29 13.08 4.05
C TRP A 119 -5.08 13.49 5.30
N ALA A 120 -4.77 12.87 6.43
CA ALA A 120 -5.27 13.24 7.74
C ALA A 120 -4.19 12.96 8.79
N LYS A 121 -3.92 13.95 9.68
CA LYS A 121 -2.87 13.79 10.71
C LYS A 121 -3.35 12.88 11.85
N LEU A 122 -2.60 11.82 12.14
CA LEU A 122 -2.86 10.88 13.24
C LEU A 122 -1.65 10.77 14.21
N PRO A 123 -1.31 11.84 14.95
CA PRO A 123 -0.08 11.89 15.75
C PRO A 123 -0.04 10.90 16.91
N SER A 124 -1.21 10.50 17.43
CA SER A 124 -1.30 9.49 18.49
C SER A 124 -0.94 8.07 18.01
N ILE A 125 -0.88 7.84 16.70
CA ILE A 125 -0.59 6.55 16.09
C ILE A 125 0.83 6.52 15.54
N HIS A 126 1.25 7.58 14.82
CA HIS A 126 2.53 7.59 14.11
C HIS A 126 3.52 8.67 14.61
N GLY A 127 3.26 9.33 15.74
CA GLY A 127 4.10 10.43 16.23
C GLY A 127 3.86 11.75 15.51
N GLU A 128 4.51 12.82 15.97
CA GLU A 128 4.30 14.16 15.43
C GLU A 128 4.94 14.36 14.05
N ASP A 129 6.04 13.67 13.79
CA ASP A 129 6.76 13.64 12.52
C ASP A 129 6.20 12.64 11.49
N GLY A 130 5.27 11.77 11.89
CA GLY A 130 4.67 10.71 11.08
C GLY A 130 5.46 9.39 11.08
N MET A 131 6.68 9.34 11.63
CA MET A 131 7.53 8.13 11.66
C MET A 131 8.06 7.86 13.09
N GLY A 132 7.23 8.15 14.09
CA GLY A 132 7.45 7.79 15.49
C GLY A 132 8.35 8.73 16.29
N ASP A 133 8.79 9.87 15.74
CA ASP A 133 9.69 10.84 16.38
C ASP A 133 11.05 10.25 16.81
N ILE A 134 11.56 9.26 16.06
CA ILE A 134 12.78 8.51 16.40
C ILE A 134 13.99 8.82 15.50
N PHE A 135 13.80 9.57 14.40
CA PHE A 135 14.87 9.90 13.47
C PHE A 135 14.90 11.39 13.14
N MET A 136 16.10 11.93 12.98
CA MET A 136 16.29 13.28 12.47
C MET A 136 16.18 13.27 10.93
N PRO A 137 15.54 14.27 10.31
CA PRO A 137 15.41 14.38 8.86
C PRO A 137 16.75 14.35 8.12
N GLN A 138 16.85 13.49 7.10
CA GLN A 138 18.09 13.24 6.36
C GLN A 138 17.81 12.89 4.90
N THR A 139 18.87 12.83 4.09
CA THR A 139 18.79 12.53 2.66
C THR A 139 19.75 11.38 2.33
N PRO A 140 19.27 10.32 1.66
CA PRO A 140 20.08 9.19 1.24
C PRO A 140 20.87 9.51 -0.01
N SER A 141 21.81 8.63 -0.40
CA SER A 141 22.53 8.76 -1.67
C SER A 141 21.81 8.14 -2.88
N VAL A 142 20.56 7.68 -2.73
CA VAL A 142 19.77 7.09 -3.83
C VAL A 142 19.18 8.14 -4.79
N PRO A 143 18.91 7.78 -6.06
CA PRO A 143 18.25 8.67 -7.00
C PRO A 143 16.84 9.09 -6.56
N VAL A 144 16.50 10.36 -6.77
CA VAL A 144 15.14 10.90 -6.63
C VAL A 144 14.63 11.32 -8.01
N ILE A 145 13.55 10.71 -8.47
CA ILE A 145 12.99 10.89 -9.82
C ILE A 145 11.60 11.50 -9.72
N GLY A 146 11.26 12.49 -10.56
CA GLY A 146 9.92 13.06 -10.57
C GLY A 146 8.87 12.06 -11.06
N PHE A 147 7.70 11.98 -10.42
CA PHE A 147 6.65 11.01 -10.80
C PHE A 147 6.26 11.07 -12.28
N SER A 148 6.16 12.27 -12.87
CA SER A 148 5.85 12.44 -14.30
C SER A 148 6.95 11.98 -15.25
N GLU A 149 8.21 11.97 -14.79
CA GLU A 149 9.35 11.41 -15.54
C GLU A 149 9.33 9.89 -15.42
N TRP A 150 9.24 9.40 -14.19
CA TRP A 150 9.12 7.98 -13.89
C TRP A 150 7.96 7.31 -14.64
N LEU A 151 6.80 7.96 -14.75
CA LEU A 151 5.66 7.44 -15.51
C LEU A 151 5.96 7.21 -17.00
N LYS A 152 6.90 7.94 -17.59
CA LYS A 152 7.30 7.81 -19.00
C LYS A 152 8.37 6.76 -19.23
N GLU A 153 9.06 6.33 -18.17
CA GLU A 153 10.04 5.26 -18.27
C GLU A 153 9.35 3.96 -18.65
N GLU A 154 9.92 3.21 -19.58
CA GLU A 154 9.52 1.82 -19.79
C GLU A 154 10.07 0.99 -18.63
N SER A 155 9.26 0.08 -18.11
CA SER A 155 9.67 -0.84 -17.05
C SER A 155 9.12 -2.23 -17.32
N GLU A 156 9.81 -3.24 -16.79
CA GLU A 156 9.18 -4.54 -16.59
C GLU A 156 7.88 -4.38 -15.77
N PRO A 157 6.91 -5.31 -15.91
CA PRO A 157 5.68 -5.28 -15.15
C PRO A 157 5.93 -5.12 -13.65
N LEU A 158 5.26 -4.14 -13.04
CA LEU A 158 5.47 -3.79 -11.64
C LEU A 158 4.74 -4.75 -10.69
N TYR A 159 5.34 -5.06 -9.54
CA TYR A 159 4.59 -5.46 -8.37
C TYR A 159 4.22 -4.20 -7.60
N VAL A 160 2.98 -3.76 -7.74
CA VAL A 160 2.44 -2.60 -7.04
C VAL A 160 2.02 -3.01 -5.63
N VAL A 161 2.64 -2.39 -4.63
CA VAL A 161 2.38 -2.57 -3.20
C VAL A 161 1.80 -1.26 -2.67
N SER A 162 0.49 -1.19 -2.55
CA SER A 162 -0.28 0.00 -2.16
C SER A 162 -0.58 -0.04 -0.67
N LEU A 163 0.20 0.69 0.14
CA LEU A 163 0.10 0.71 1.61
C LEU A 163 -0.59 1.96 2.16
N GLY A 164 -0.84 2.97 1.31
CA GLY A 164 -1.65 4.13 1.65
C GLY A 164 -2.91 4.28 0.77
N PRO A 165 -3.53 5.47 0.76
CA PRO A 165 -4.68 5.77 -0.10
C PRO A 165 -4.40 5.46 -1.57
N CYS A 166 -5.39 4.87 -2.24
CA CYS A 166 -5.25 4.38 -3.61
C CYS A 166 -5.16 5.47 -4.69
N THR A 167 -5.09 6.76 -4.32
CA THR A 167 -5.12 7.89 -5.26
C THR A 167 -4.07 7.79 -6.36
N VAL A 168 -2.78 7.56 -6.00
CA VAL A 168 -1.71 7.41 -7.00
C VAL A 168 -1.55 5.96 -7.46
N THR A 169 -2.00 4.97 -6.68
CA THR A 169 -2.17 3.58 -7.14
C THR A 169 -3.04 3.52 -8.40
N GLU A 170 -4.19 4.20 -8.39
CA GLU A 170 -5.12 4.22 -9.52
C GLU A 170 -4.46 4.83 -10.79
N ILE A 171 -3.60 5.83 -10.63
CA ILE A 171 -2.84 6.43 -11.75
C ILE A 171 -1.85 5.41 -12.33
N ILE A 172 -1.11 4.69 -11.47
CA ILE A 172 -0.16 3.66 -11.88
C ILE A 172 -0.88 2.53 -12.61
N MET A 173 -1.97 2.01 -12.05
CA MET A 173 -2.76 0.93 -12.65
C MET A 173 -3.37 1.29 -14.01
N LYS A 174 -3.50 2.58 -14.33
CA LYS A 174 -3.94 3.06 -15.65
C LYS A 174 -2.81 3.36 -16.63
N SER A 175 -1.58 3.47 -16.16
CA SER A 175 -0.48 4.05 -16.95
C SER A 175 0.72 3.12 -17.11
N LYS A 176 0.87 2.13 -16.24
CA LYS A 176 2.01 1.19 -16.20
C LYS A 176 1.51 -0.24 -16.29
N ARG A 177 2.38 -1.10 -16.81
CA ARG A 177 2.15 -2.55 -16.77
C ARG A 177 2.38 -3.05 -15.36
N THR A 178 1.47 -3.89 -14.86
CA THR A 178 1.48 -4.42 -13.50
C THR A 178 1.39 -5.94 -13.55
N GLU A 179 2.26 -6.65 -12.83
CA GLU A 179 2.15 -8.10 -12.66
C GLU A 179 1.24 -8.45 -11.48
N LYS A 180 1.32 -7.67 -10.40
CA LYS A 180 0.61 -7.91 -9.14
C LYS A 180 0.22 -6.61 -8.47
N LEU A 181 -0.93 -6.63 -7.81
CA LEU A 181 -1.40 -5.54 -6.95
C LEU A 181 -1.68 -6.10 -5.55
N LEU A 182 -0.96 -5.61 -4.56
CA LEU A 182 -1.24 -5.81 -3.14
C LEU A 182 -1.76 -4.49 -2.57
N ILE A 183 -2.90 -4.52 -1.88
CA ILE A 183 -3.51 -3.34 -1.24
C ILE A 183 -3.57 -3.62 0.26
N MET A 184 -3.05 -2.70 1.08
CA MET A 184 -3.44 -2.61 2.49
C MET A 184 -4.60 -1.63 2.59
N GLY A 185 -5.76 -2.15 2.95
CA GLY A 185 -6.96 -1.35 3.12
C GLY A 185 -8.25 -2.13 2.88
N GLY A 186 -9.34 -1.53 3.32
CA GLY A 186 -10.66 -2.16 3.31
C GLY A 186 -11.01 -2.90 4.60
N CYS A 187 -12.29 -3.20 4.74
CA CYS A 187 -12.88 -3.81 5.93
C CYS A 187 -14.18 -4.52 5.54
N VAL A 188 -14.38 -5.74 6.03
CA VAL A 188 -15.51 -6.61 5.68
C VAL A 188 -16.41 -6.82 6.90
N ALA A 189 -15.92 -7.52 7.93
CA ALA A 189 -16.67 -7.88 9.13
C ALA A 189 -16.13 -7.21 10.41
N GLU A 190 -14.85 -6.83 10.41
CA GLU A 190 -14.20 -6.11 11.52
C GLU A 190 -14.80 -4.72 11.80
N GLU A 191 -14.52 -4.19 13.00
CA GLU A 191 -14.91 -2.81 13.32
C GLU A 191 -14.00 -1.82 12.55
N PRO A 192 -14.57 -0.91 11.75
CA PRO A 192 -13.79 0.09 11.00
C PRO A 192 -12.97 1.01 11.92
N ASN A 193 -11.80 1.46 11.47
CA ASN A 193 -10.89 2.30 12.27
C ASN A 193 -10.99 3.80 11.98
N PHE A 194 -11.71 4.22 10.92
CA PHE A 194 -11.78 5.62 10.52
C PHE A 194 -13.11 5.97 9.83
N HIS A 195 -13.96 6.78 10.50
CA HIS A 195 -15.23 7.29 9.95
C HIS A 195 -16.14 6.21 9.32
N GLY A 196 -16.15 5.00 9.89
CA GLY A 196 -16.93 3.87 9.40
C GLY A 196 -16.26 3.05 8.29
N TYR A 197 -15.04 3.38 7.89
CA TYR A 197 -14.24 2.61 6.93
C TYR A 197 -12.88 2.25 7.55
N GLU A 198 -12.10 1.48 6.80
CA GLU A 198 -10.65 1.46 7.01
C GLU A 198 -10.06 2.80 6.51
N PHE A 199 -9.00 3.29 7.16
CA PHE A 199 -8.38 4.60 6.93
C PHE A 199 -8.00 4.87 5.47
N ASN A 200 -7.19 4.01 4.86
CA ASN A 200 -6.72 4.16 3.48
C ASN A 200 -7.89 4.14 2.49
N HIS A 201 -8.86 3.25 2.72
CA HIS A 201 -10.10 3.20 1.95
C HIS A 201 -10.87 4.53 2.09
N TYR A 202 -11.08 5.04 3.31
CA TYR A 202 -11.84 6.27 3.53
C TYR A 202 -11.25 7.49 2.82
N LEU A 203 -9.92 7.63 2.86
CA LEU A 203 -9.25 8.81 2.32
C LEU A 203 -9.46 8.99 0.82
N ASP A 204 -9.67 7.90 0.07
CA ASP A 204 -10.08 7.96 -1.34
C ASP A 204 -10.92 6.75 -1.76
N ILE A 205 -12.19 6.73 -1.32
CA ILE A 205 -13.16 5.68 -1.66
C ILE A 205 -13.27 5.48 -3.20
N PRO A 206 -13.39 6.54 -4.03
CA PRO A 206 -13.43 6.38 -5.47
C PRO A 206 -12.20 5.66 -6.04
N ALA A 207 -10.99 6.00 -5.58
CA ALA A 207 -9.77 5.35 -6.06
C ALA A 207 -9.64 3.91 -5.55
N PHE A 208 -9.99 3.64 -4.29
CA PHE A 208 -10.04 2.27 -3.76
C PHE A 208 -10.97 1.38 -4.59
N ASN A 209 -12.22 1.83 -4.81
CA ASN A 209 -13.23 1.13 -5.63
C ASN A 209 -12.79 0.94 -7.09
N ALA A 210 -11.88 1.78 -7.60
CA ALA A 210 -11.32 1.62 -8.94
C ALA A 210 -10.19 0.59 -8.96
N CYS A 211 -9.29 0.62 -7.98
CA CYS A 211 -8.17 -0.30 -7.85
C CYS A 211 -8.61 -1.76 -7.61
N THR A 212 -9.67 -1.98 -6.83
CA THR A 212 -10.21 -3.33 -6.56
C THR A 212 -10.81 -4.02 -7.79
N ARG A 213 -11.02 -3.29 -8.90
CA ARG A 213 -11.45 -3.89 -10.18
C ARG A 213 -10.33 -4.58 -10.94
N TYR A 214 -9.07 -4.28 -10.59
CA TYR A 214 -7.92 -5.00 -11.10
C TYR A 214 -7.71 -6.28 -10.30
N PRO A 215 -7.09 -7.33 -10.87
CA PRO A 215 -6.65 -8.47 -10.07
C PRO A 215 -5.75 -7.98 -8.93
N HIS A 216 -6.09 -8.33 -7.70
CA HIS A 216 -5.40 -7.84 -6.51
C HIS A 216 -5.42 -8.88 -5.39
N VAL A 217 -4.65 -8.60 -4.34
CA VAL A 217 -4.80 -9.18 -3.00
C VAL A 217 -4.99 -8.01 -2.04
N ALA A 218 -5.95 -8.12 -1.12
CA ALA A 218 -6.26 -7.10 -0.13
C ALA A 218 -5.94 -7.61 1.28
N ALA A 219 -5.06 -6.91 1.98
CA ALA A 219 -4.90 -7.02 3.43
C ALA A 219 -5.87 -6.03 4.09
N THR A 220 -7.05 -6.53 4.45
CA THR A 220 -8.10 -5.74 5.10
C THR A 220 -7.86 -5.65 6.61
N LEU A 221 -8.69 -4.90 7.34
CA LEU A 221 -8.70 -4.96 8.81
C LEU A 221 -8.93 -6.39 9.32
N ASP A 222 -9.80 -7.16 8.66
CA ASP A 222 -10.06 -8.57 8.96
C ASP A 222 -8.81 -9.44 8.80
N SER A 223 -8.02 -9.20 7.74
CA SER A 223 -6.72 -9.86 7.54
C SER A 223 -5.72 -9.50 8.64
N CYS A 224 -5.58 -8.21 8.93
CA CYS A 224 -4.50 -7.69 9.77
C CYS A 224 -4.75 -7.88 11.26
N ARG A 225 -6.00 -8.02 11.70
CA ARG A 225 -6.36 -8.22 13.12
C ARG A 225 -6.39 -9.69 13.54
N ASP A 226 -5.83 -10.58 12.73
CA ASP A 226 -5.60 -11.95 13.12
C ASP A 226 -4.71 -12.01 14.39
N PRO A 227 -5.08 -12.77 15.45
CA PRO A 227 -4.31 -12.86 16.68
C PRO A 227 -2.84 -13.27 16.49
N GLY A 228 -2.51 -14.00 15.41
CA GLY A 228 -1.14 -14.38 15.07
C GLY A 228 -0.22 -13.18 14.82
N PHE A 229 -0.78 -12.04 14.41
CA PHE A 229 -0.04 -10.81 14.15
C PHE A 229 0.02 -9.85 15.33
N ASN A 230 -0.70 -10.10 16.44
CA ASN A 230 -0.69 -9.19 17.58
C ASN A 230 0.71 -9.11 18.20
N LEU A 231 1.25 -7.90 18.29
CA LEU A 231 2.57 -7.61 18.85
C LEU A 231 2.51 -7.03 20.27
N ALA A 232 1.32 -6.89 20.87
CA ALA A 232 1.17 -6.37 22.23
C ALA A 232 2.08 -7.10 23.23
N GLY A 233 2.82 -6.35 24.04
CA GLY A 233 3.76 -6.89 25.03
C GLY A 233 5.03 -7.53 24.44
N LYS A 234 5.19 -7.64 23.12
CA LYS A 234 6.43 -8.14 22.50
C LYS A 234 7.50 -7.05 22.51
N ARG A 235 8.77 -7.46 22.53
CA ARG A 235 9.93 -6.57 22.38
C ARG A 235 11.03 -7.26 21.59
N PHE A 236 11.66 -6.51 20.68
CA PHE A 236 12.72 -7.00 19.82
C PHE A 236 14.07 -6.39 20.24
N THR A 237 15.12 -7.21 20.36
CA THR A 237 16.40 -6.80 20.98
C THR A 237 17.62 -7.00 20.07
N ASP A 238 17.42 -7.35 18.79
CA ASP A 238 18.53 -7.57 17.85
C ASP A 238 19.22 -6.27 17.39
N GLY A 239 18.66 -5.11 17.75
CA GLY A 239 19.19 -3.79 17.40
C GLY A 239 18.99 -3.39 15.94
N SER A 240 18.27 -4.18 15.13
CA SER A 240 18.00 -3.87 13.74
C SER A 240 17.12 -2.63 13.58
N LEU A 241 17.18 -2.00 12.40
CA LEU A 241 16.32 -0.86 12.07
C LEU A 241 14.84 -1.25 12.16
N LEU A 242 14.48 -2.44 11.67
CA LEU A 242 13.13 -2.98 11.78
C LEU A 242 12.68 -3.15 13.24
N SER A 243 13.52 -3.74 14.09
CA SER A 243 13.21 -3.90 15.52
C SER A 243 12.99 -2.57 16.24
N ARG A 244 13.75 -1.53 15.88
CA ARG A 244 13.56 -0.17 16.43
C ARG A 244 12.19 0.41 16.04
N LEU A 245 11.81 0.27 14.77
CA LEU A 245 10.51 0.73 14.25
C LEU A 245 9.34 -0.06 14.87
N LEU A 246 9.46 -1.38 14.96
CA LEU A 246 8.44 -2.25 15.56
C LEU A 246 8.27 -1.96 17.06
N ASN A 247 9.36 -1.85 17.82
CA ASN A 247 9.27 -1.48 19.23
C ASN A 247 8.59 -0.13 19.42
N ARG A 248 8.89 0.86 18.58
CA ARG A 248 8.22 2.16 18.65
C ARG A 248 6.73 2.07 18.33
N SER A 249 6.34 1.21 17.38
CA SER A 249 4.94 0.95 17.04
C SER A 249 4.19 0.35 18.23
N ILE A 250 4.84 -0.59 18.92
CA ILE A 250 4.30 -1.24 20.11
C ILE A 250 4.14 -0.24 21.27
N GLU A 251 5.14 0.61 21.52
CA GLU A 251 5.05 1.66 22.54
C GLU A 251 3.87 2.62 22.31
N LEU A 252 3.68 3.09 21.08
CA LEU A 252 2.57 4.00 20.72
C LEU A 252 1.22 3.29 20.75
N ALA A 253 1.17 2.00 20.40
CA ALA A 253 -0.03 1.18 20.51
C ALA A 253 -0.43 0.94 21.96
N GLU A 254 0.51 0.53 22.82
CA GLU A 254 0.26 0.22 24.24
C GLU A 254 -0.27 1.43 25.01
N ALA A 255 0.15 2.65 24.64
CA ALA A 255 -0.38 3.89 25.21
C ALA A 255 -1.88 4.14 24.93
N ARG A 256 -2.43 3.50 23.89
CA ARG A 256 -3.84 3.60 23.48
C ARG A 256 -4.64 2.35 23.82
N HIS A 257 -4.05 1.18 23.55
CA HIS A 257 -4.64 -0.15 23.67
C HIS A 257 -3.57 -1.16 24.11
N PRO A 258 -3.43 -1.45 25.42
CA PRO A 258 -2.33 -2.26 25.95
C PRO A 258 -2.29 -3.70 25.44
N ASP A 259 -3.44 -4.28 25.07
CA ASP A 259 -3.57 -5.67 24.64
C ASP A 259 -3.65 -5.82 23.11
N ASN A 260 -3.51 -4.74 22.34
CA ASN A 260 -3.75 -4.73 20.90
C ASN A 260 -2.73 -3.87 20.15
N CYS A 261 -1.82 -4.52 19.44
CA CYS A 261 -0.87 -3.87 18.53
C CYS A 261 -0.76 -4.64 17.22
N TYR A 262 -1.37 -4.11 16.16
CA TYR A 262 -1.21 -4.57 14.79
C TYR A 262 -0.47 -3.51 13.97
N VAL A 263 0.56 -3.93 13.23
CA VAL A 263 1.36 -3.07 12.35
C VAL A 263 0.91 -3.38 10.92
N TYR A 264 -0.10 -2.66 10.45
CA TYR A 264 -0.95 -3.07 9.32
C TYR A 264 -0.17 -3.31 8.03
N ASP A 265 0.62 -2.32 7.60
CA ASP A 265 1.37 -2.41 6.35
C ASP A 265 2.49 -3.45 6.42
N TYR A 266 3.11 -3.58 7.60
CA TYR A 266 4.09 -4.62 7.87
C TYR A 266 3.47 -6.01 7.67
N ILE A 267 2.25 -6.23 8.18
CA ILE A 267 1.50 -7.48 7.99
C ILE A 267 1.19 -7.71 6.51
N ALA A 268 0.74 -6.69 5.79
CA ALA A 268 0.42 -6.81 4.36
C ALA A 268 1.63 -7.32 3.54
N VAL A 269 2.83 -6.77 3.78
CA VAL A 269 4.03 -7.14 3.00
C VAL A 269 4.61 -8.52 3.32
N HIS A 270 4.19 -9.19 4.42
CA HIS A 270 4.52 -10.61 4.62
C HIS A 270 4.01 -11.46 3.47
N TYR A 271 2.87 -11.13 2.86
CA TYR A 271 2.38 -11.84 1.69
C TYR A 271 3.29 -11.65 0.46
N ALA A 272 3.86 -10.46 0.28
CA ALA A 272 4.75 -10.18 -0.85
C ALA A 272 6.05 -11.00 -0.76
N VAL A 273 6.56 -11.21 0.46
CA VAL A 273 7.78 -11.99 0.73
C VAL A 273 7.49 -13.50 0.79
N ASN A 274 6.48 -13.91 1.55
CA ASN A 274 6.16 -15.31 1.84
C ASN A 274 4.69 -15.66 1.52
N PRO A 275 4.29 -15.65 0.23
CA PRO A 275 2.88 -15.85 -0.14
C PRO A 275 2.32 -17.25 0.23
N LYS A 276 3.19 -18.22 0.55
CA LYS A 276 2.78 -19.58 0.95
C LYS A 276 2.19 -19.65 2.35
N ASP A 277 2.50 -18.67 3.19
CA ASP A 277 2.02 -18.60 4.57
C ASP A 277 0.58 -18.06 4.62
N PHE A 278 0.01 -17.76 3.45
CA PHE A 278 -1.30 -17.15 3.32
C PHE A 278 -2.19 -17.90 2.34
N THR A 279 -3.49 -17.72 2.53
CA THR A 279 -4.52 -18.01 1.53
C THR A 279 -5.25 -16.73 1.18
N THR A 280 -6.00 -16.76 0.08
CA THR A 280 -6.95 -15.69 -0.25
C THR A 280 -8.35 -16.23 -0.38
N THR A 281 -9.32 -15.45 0.09
CA THR A 281 -10.75 -15.75 -0.09
C THR A 281 -11.46 -14.58 -0.75
N LYS A 282 -12.62 -14.86 -1.38
CA LYS A 282 -13.45 -13.79 -1.94
C LYS A 282 -14.32 -13.22 -0.83
N ALA A 283 -14.24 -11.92 -0.63
CA ALA A 283 -15.10 -11.18 0.27
C ALA A 283 -15.75 -10.00 -0.46
N VAL A 284 -16.83 -9.45 0.10
CA VAL A 284 -17.50 -8.27 -0.45
C VAL A 284 -17.54 -7.21 0.64
N ASP A 285 -16.95 -6.06 0.38
CA ASP A 285 -16.97 -4.94 1.31
C ASP A 285 -18.30 -4.17 1.26
N ARG A 286 -18.41 -3.12 2.09
CA ARG A 286 -19.62 -2.29 2.14
C ARG A 286 -19.92 -1.48 0.88
N GLU A 287 -18.92 -1.24 0.04
CA GLU A 287 -19.09 -0.56 -1.25
C GLU A 287 -19.51 -1.54 -2.35
N GLY A 288 -19.58 -2.84 -2.03
CA GLY A 288 -19.88 -3.90 -2.99
C GLY A 288 -18.68 -4.29 -3.85
N ASN A 289 -17.46 -3.99 -3.41
CA ASN A 289 -16.25 -4.42 -4.12
C ASN A 289 -15.99 -5.90 -3.84
N ASP A 290 -15.67 -6.67 -4.87
CA ASP A 290 -15.17 -8.05 -4.74
C ASP A 290 -13.68 -8.00 -4.35
N LEU A 291 -13.38 -8.27 -3.08
CA LEU A 291 -12.02 -8.32 -2.55
C LEU A 291 -11.45 -9.73 -2.61
N CYS A 292 -10.18 -9.86 -3.00
CA CYS A 292 -9.38 -11.05 -2.79
C CYS A 292 -8.66 -10.92 -1.45
N GLU A 293 -9.39 -11.16 -0.37
CA GLU A 293 -8.97 -10.91 1.01
C GLU A 293 -7.91 -11.91 1.47
N LEU A 294 -6.87 -11.41 2.13
CA LEU A 294 -5.73 -12.18 2.63
C LEU A 294 -6.05 -12.83 3.99
N HIS A 295 -5.63 -14.08 4.18
CA HIS A 295 -5.72 -14.75 5.49
C HIS A 295 -4.46 -15.54 5.80
N LEU A 296 -3.99 -15.45 7.05
CA LEU A 296 -2.89 -16.24 7.55
C LEU A 296 -3.27 -17.73 7.57
N CYS A 297 -2.39 -18.59 7.08
CA CYS A 297 -2.52 -20.03 7.23
C CYS A 297 -2.25 -20.40 8.69
N HIS A 298 -3.31 -20.72 9.44
CA HIS A 298 -3.15 -21.38 10.74
C HIS A 298 -2.74 -22.83 10.49
N GLU A 299 -1.56 -23.25 10.99
CA GLU A 299 -1.18 -24.66 11.01
C GLU A 299 -2.32 -25.46 11.67
N LYS A 300 -2.80 -26.51 10.99
CA LYS A 300 -3.85 -27.40 11.49
C LYS A 300 -3.32 -28.36 12.54
#